data_AF-A0AAW8JIJ8-F1
#
_entry.id   AF-A0AAW8JIJ8-F1
#
_cell.length_a   1.000
_cell.length_b   1.000
_cell.length_c   1.000
_cell.angle_alpha   90.00
_cell.angle_beta   90.00
_cell.angle_gamma   90.00
#
_symmetry.space_group_name_H-M   'P 1'
#
loop_
_entity.id
_entity.type
_entity.pdbx_description
1 polymer ?
#
loop_
_entity_poly.entity_id
_entity_poly.type
_entity_poly.pdbx_seq_one_letter_code
_entity_poly.pdbx_strand_id
1 'polypeptide(L)'
;MNIIYRNDTDKVIRVFIEPSTDEFFLNKNDEIKIVCNSLESISEISHTYNNKSIIIWLPRSTKGTVFINDVHVESLTESRYW
;
A
#
# COMPACT_ATOMS: atom_id res chain seq x y z
N MET A 1 -8.82 2.62 -8.38
CA MET A 1 -7.69 3.59 -8.31
C MET A 1 -6.42 2.82 -8.00
N ASN A 2 -5.28 3.27 -8.52
CA ASN A 2 -3.98 2.66 -8.21
C ASN A 2 -3.18 3.62 -7.35
N ILE A 3 -2.68 3.13 -6.21
CA ILE A 3 -1.66 3.82 -5.43
C ILE A 3 -0.33 3.22 -5.85
N ILE A 4 0.62 4.05 -6.26
CA ILE A 4 1.95 3.61 -6.68
C ILE A 4 2.96 4.39 -5.88
N TYR A 5 3.90 3.68 -5.26
CA TYR A 5 5.04 4.28 -4.59
C TYR A 5 6.31 3.56 -4.97
N ARG A 6 7.32 4.33 -5.38
CA ARG A 6 8.67 3.84 -5.68
C ARG A 6 9.66 4.36 -4.65
N ASN A 7 10.50 3.48 -4.13
CA ASN A 7 11.57 3.88 -3.23
C ASN A 7 12.80 4.34 -4.01
N ASP A 8 12.92 5.66 -4.22
CA ASP A 8 14.09 6.26 -4.86
C ASP A 8 15.25 6.57 -3.90
N THR A 9 15.14 6.15 -2.63
CA THR A 9 16.17 6.38 -1.61
C THR A 9 17.18 5.23 -1.53
N ASP A 10 18.38 5.50 -1.02
CA ASP A 10 19.39 4.47 -0.75
C ASP A 10 19.11 3.64 0.53
N LYS A 11 17.93 3.80 1.15
CA LYS A 11 17.54 3.14 2.40
C LYS A 11 16.38 2.19 2.15
N VAL A 12 16.25 1.17 3.00
CA VAL A 12 15.02 0.34 3.04
C VAL A 12 13.89 1.17 3.64
N ILE A 13 12.77 1.26 2.92
CA ILE A 13 11.55 1.95 3.36
C ILE A 13 10.51 0.93 3.79
N ARG A 14 9.88 1.15 4.94
CA ARG A 14 8.79 0.32 5.47
C ARG A 14 7.45 0.86 5.02
N VAL A 15 6.59 0.05 4.43
CA VAL A 15 5.25 0.45 4.00
C VAL A 15 4.23 -0.25 4.88
N PHE A 16 3.36 0.54 5.51
CA PHE A 16 2.23 0.06 6.29
C PHE A 16 0.93 0.37 5.56
N ILE A 17 0.03 -0.60 5.52
CA ILE A 17 -1.33 -0.41 5.02
C ILE A 17 -2.30 -0.55 6.19
N GLU A 18 -3.10 0.48 6.41
CA GLU A 18 -4.11 0.57 7.47
C GLU A 18 -5.51 0.54 6.84
N PRO A 19 -6.52 -0.08 7.48
CA PRO A 19 -6.49 -0.74 8.79
C PRO A 19 -6.01 -2.20 8.75
N SER A 20 -5.55 -2.70 7.59
CA SER A 20 -5.22 -4.11 7.42
C SER A 20 -4.02 -4.57 8.25
N THR A 21 -3.20 -3.63 8.72
CA THR A 21 -1.93 -3.85 9.41
C THR A 21 -0.91 -4.60 8.56
N ASP A 22 -1.07 -4.58 7.23
CA ASP A 22 -0.07 -5.14 6.33
C ASP A 22 1.21 -4.33 6.39
N GLU A 23 2.33 -5.04 6.28
CA GLU A 23 3.65 -4.45 6.36
C GLU A 23 4.57 -5.01 5.27
N PHE A 24 5.21 -4.10 4.52
CA PHE A 24 6.14 -4.43 3.46
C PHE A 24 7.45 -3.65 3.60
N PHE A 25 8.51 -4.16 2.99
CA PHE A 25 9.82 -3.50 2.94
C PHE A 25 10.23 -3.32 1.48
N LEU A 26 10.58 -2.08 1.12
CA LEU A 26 11.02 -1.73 -0.21
C LEU A 26 12.51 -1.37 -0.18
N ASN A 27 13.32 -2.10 -0.95
CA ASN A 27 14.69 -1.74 -1.24
C ASN A 27 14.74 -0.57 -2.23
N LYS A 28 15.94 -0.06 -2.50
CA LYS A 28 16.15 0.96 -3.52
C LYS A 28 15.62 0.46 -4.87
N ASN A 29 14.84 1.30 -5.54
CA ASN A 29 14.11 1.06 -6.79
C ASN A 29 12.95 0.07 -6.73
N ASP A 30 12.64 -0.52 -5.56
CA ASP A 30 11.42 -1.31 -5.43
C ASP A 30 10.19 -0.40 -5.54
N GLU A 31 9.18 -0.88 -6.25
CA GLU A 31 7.88 -0.23 -6.40
C GLU A 31 6.80 -1.07 -5.74
N ILE A 32 5.97 -0.44 -4.90
CA ILE A 32 4.72 -1.01 -4.43
C ILE A 32 3.54 -0.39 -5.17
N LYS A 33 2.63 -1.24 -5.61
CA LYS A 33 1.39 -0.85 -6.28
C LYS A 33 0.21 -1.50 -5.59
N ILE A 34 -0.79 -0.69 -5.23
CA ILE A 34 -2.05 -1.16 -4.63
C ILE A 34 -3.17 -0.84 -5.61
N VAL A 35 -3.81 -1.89 -6.13
CA VAL A 35 -4.94 -1.80 -7.05
C VAL A 35 -6.24 -1.94 -6.26
N CYS A 36 -6.97 -0.84 -6.07
CA CYS A 36 -8.21 -0.84 -5.31
C CYS A 36 -9.43 -1.14 -6.22
N ASN A 37 -10.20 -2.17 -5.87
CA ASN A 37 -11.30 -2.72 -6.67
C ASN A 37 -12.68 -2.08 -6.38
N SER A 38 -12.86 -1.39 -5.24
CA SER A 38 -14.13 -0.73 -4.88
C SER A 38 -14.03 0.80 -4.94
N LEU A 39 -15.08 1.43 -5.45
CA LEU A 39 -15.18 2.86 -5.77
C LEU A 39 -15.94 3.70 -4.74
N GLU A 40 -16.62 3.09 -3.76
CA GLU A 40 -17.64 3.79 -2.97
C GLU A 40 -17.09 4.91 -2.06
N SER A 41 -15.80 4.87 -1.69
CA SER A 41 -15.19 5.89 -0.81
C SER A 41 -13.76 6.29 -1.19
N ILE A 42 -13.46 6.39 -2.50
CA ILE A 42 -12.10 6.71 -3.00
C ILE A 42 -11.56 8.07 -2.50
N SER A 43 -12.44 9.01 -2.12
CA SER A 43 -12.07 10.34 -1.64
C SER A 43 -11.30 10.37 -0.30
N GLU A 44 -11.15 9.23 0.38
CA GLU A 44 -10.59 9.15 1.74
C GLU A 44 -9.22 8.44 1.81
N ILE A 45 -8.64 8.03 0.68
CA ILE A 45 -7.29 7.46 0.68
C ILE A 45 -6.30 8.56 1.06
N SER A 46 -5.62 8.37 2.18
CA SER A 46 -4.56 9.27 2.65
C SER A 46 -3.26 8.50 2.84
N HIS A 47 -2.15 9.21 2.72
CA HIS A 47 -0.84 8.62 2.95
C HIS A 47 0.08 9.64 3.62
N THR A 48 0.94 9.17 4.51
CA THR A 48 1.94 9.99 5.19
C THR A 48 3.31 9.39 4.93
N TYR A 49 4.23 10.25 4.50
CA TYR A 49 5.63 9.90 4.30
C TYR A 49 6.46 10.41 5.47
N ASN A 50 7.30 9.56 6.03
CA ASN A 50 8.44 9.99 6.81
C ASN A 50 9.73 9.38 6.21
N ASN A 51 10.90 9.81 6.68
CA ASN A 51 12.20 9.42 6.12
C ASN A 51 12.52 7.91 6.18
N LYS A 52 11.66 7.07 6.77
CA LYS A 52 11.86 5.63 6.95
C LYS A 52 10.64 4.77 6.64
N SER A 53 9.45 5.37 6.61
CA SER A 53 8.21 4.64 6.45
C SER A 53 7.12 5.43 5.75
N ILE A 54 6.20 4.68 5.18
CA ILE A 54 4.99 5.16 4.53
C ILE A 54 3.84 4.48 5.19
N ILE A 55 2.82 5.26 5.52
CA ILE A 55 1.57 4.72 6.02
C ILE A 55 0.51 5.08 4.98
N ILE A 56 -0.18 4.07 4.48
CA ILE A 56 -1.25 4.18 3.48
C ILE A 56 -2.55 3.79 4.19
N TRP A 57 -3.45 4.74 4.36
CA TRP A 57 -4.77 4.48 4.91
C TRP A 57 -5.75 4.22 3.77
N LEU A 58 -6.29 3.00 3.77
CA LEU A 58 -7.37 2.61 2.89
C LEU A 58 -8.70 2.71 3.67
N PRO A 59 -9.77 3.25 3.06
CA PRO A 59 -11.09 3.28 3.68
C PRO A 59 -11.56 1.87 4.05
N ARG A 60 -12.27 1.75 5.17
CA ARG A 60 -13.01 0.52 5.52
C ARG A 60 -13.93 0.17 4.33
N SER A 61 -14.04 -1.10 3.97
CA SER A 61 -14.61 -1.66 2.73
C SER A 61 -13.75 -1.65 1.44
N THR A 62 -12.56 -1.04 1.45
CA THR A 62 -11.68 -1.06 0.28
C THR A 62 -10.95 -2.40 0.17
N LYS A 63 -11.17 -3.10 -0.94
CA LYS A 63 -10.32 -4.23 -1.35
C LYS A 63 -9.18 -3.71 -2.20
N GLY A 64 -7.94 -3.93 -1.75
CA GLY A 64 -6.73 -3.52 -2.44
C GLY A 64 -5.85 -4.74 -2.73
N THR A 65 -5.54 -4.97 -4.00
CA THR A 65 -4.60 -6.00 -4.44
C THR A 65 -3.20 -5.42 -4.49
N VAL A 66 -2.24 -6.05 -3.80
CA VAL A 66 -0.89 -5.49 -3.59
C VAL A 66 0.12 -6.17 -4.51
N PHE A 67 0.97 -5.37 -5.15
CA PHE A 67 2.07 -5.82 -5.98
C PHE A 67 3.36 -5.15 -5.54
N ILE A 68 4.46 -5.89 -5.54
CA ILE A 68 5.82 -5.36 -5.38
C ILE A 68 6.61 -5.72 -6.65
N ASN A 69 7.13 -4.72 -7.36
CA ASN A 69 7.82 -4.90 -8.64
C ASN A 69 6.98 -5.73 -9.64
N ASP A 70 5.69 -5.40 -9.74
CA ASP A 70 4.67 -6.13 -10.54
C ASP A 70 4.42 -7.60 -10.15
N VAL A 71 5.04 -8.08 -9.06
CA VAL A 71 4.77 -9.40 -8.49
C VAL A 71 3.65 -9.27 -7.45
N HIS A 72 2.58 -10.05 -7.63
CA HIS A 72 1.47 -10.12 -6.67
C HIS A 72 1.96 -10.68 -5.32
N VAL A 73 1.57 -10.04 -4.22
CA VAL A 73 1.92 -10.47 -2.87
C VAL A 73 0.66 -10.71 -2.04
N GLU A 74 0.71 -11.70 -1.16
CA GLU A 74 -0.39 -11.96 -0.23
C GLU A 74 -0.54 -10.82 0.76
N SER A 75 -1.79 -10.39 0.99
CA SER A 75 -2.10 -9.23 1.83
C SER A 75 -3.44 -9.39 2.55
N LEU A 76 -3.50 -8.92 3.79
CA LEU A 76 -4.73 -8.79 4.58
C LEU A 76 -5.70 -7.78 3.96
N THR A 77 -5.18 -6.82 3.20
CA THR A 77 -5.96 -5.86 2.40
C THR A 77 -6.83 -6.53 1.33
N GLU A 78 -6.45 -7.71 0.83
CA GLU A 78 -7.25 -8.48 -0.13
C GLU A 78 -8.28 -9.39 0.55
N SER A 79 -7.92 -9.95 1.70
CA SER A 79 -8.66 -11.05 2.31
C SER A 79 -9.74 -10.61 3.29
N ARG A 80 -9.73 -9.35 3.76
CA ARG A 80 -10.66 -8.87 4.78
C ARG A 80 -11.60 -7.77 4.26
N TYR A 81 -12.90 -8.00 4.48
CA TYR A 81 -13.89 -6.92 4.52
C TYR A 81 -13.74 -6.23 5.87
N TRP A 82 -13.18 -5.02 5.88
CA TRP A 82 -13.12 -4.15 7.06
C TRP A 82 -14.29 -3.19 7.11
#